data_AF-A0A284RJH6-F1
#
_entry.id   AF-A0A284RJH6-F1
#
_cell.length_a   1.000
_cell.length_b   1.000
_cell.length_c   1.000
_cell.angle_alpha   90.00
_cell.angle_beta   90.00
_cell.angle_gamma   90.00
#
_symmetry.space_group_name_H-M   'P 1'
#
loop_
_entity.id
_entity.type
_entity.pdbx_description
1 polymer ?
#
loop_
_entity_poly.entity_id
_entity_poly.type
_entity_poly.pdbx_seq_one_letter_code
_entity_poly.pdbx_strand_id
1 'polypeptide(L)'
;MSTTADIPQLTGSERALVFNALDTLLNSTILLAFLHGMYTCILVGTFWIIFAGQRPTNAGRRMMIALIIAIYLFTTISFAMVWFTQRNASITHGETFWTTFLVYVSADGITPTMSLVHGIPTGMATMLADSSMIWCCWVIWGRRWIIVLIPILCTIAEGVFKLLELYYENV
;
A
#
# COMPACT_ATOMS: atom_id res chain seq x y z
N MET A 1 -22.57 -31.58 -1.24
CA MET A 1 -21.48 -32.18 -2.03
C MET A 1 -20.31 -31.23 -1.95
N SER A 2 -19.28 -31.57 -1.18
CA SER A 2 -18.09 -30.74 -0.97
C SER A 2 -17.10 -31.05 -2.10
N THR A 3 -16.83 -30.08 -2.96
CA THR A 3 -15.76 -30.16 -3.96
C THR A 3 -14.43 -29.98 -3.24
N THR A 4 -13.93 -31.07 -2.66
CA THR A 4 -12.51 -31.18 -2.29
C THR A 4 -11.72 -31.01 -3.58
N ALA A 5 -11.01 -29.89 -3.71
CA ALA A 5 -10.05 -29.73 -4.80
C ALA A 5 -8.96 -30.77 -4.57
N ASP A 6 -9.04 -31.88 -5.30
CA ASP A 6 -8.02 -32.92 -5.29
C ASP A 6 -6.66 -32.27 -5.55
N ILE A 7 -5.75 -32.41 -4.59
CA ILE A 7 -4.38 -31.94 -4.71
C ILE A 7 -3.80 -32.61 -5.96
N PRO A 8 -3.46 -31.87 -7.03
CA PRO A 8 -2.88 -32.48 -8.21
C PRO A 8 -1.59 -33.21 -7.81
N GLN A 9 -1.28 -34.33 -8.46
CA GLN A 9 -0.03 -35.05 -8.21
C GLN A 9 1.15 -34.20 -8.68
N LEU A 10 1.58 -33.28 -7.81
CA LEU A 10 2.71 -32.39 -8.03
C LEU A 10 4.01 -33.16 -7.86
N THR A 11 4.88 -33.02 -8.84
CA THR A 11 6.28 -33.44 -8.84
C THR A 11 7.04 -32.73 -7.72
N GLY A 12 8.13 -33.31 -7.21
CA GLY A 12 8.92 -32.71 -6.13
C GLY A 12 9.41 -31.29 -6.44
N SER A 13 9.75 -31.01 -7.70
CA SER A 13 10.12 -29.68 -8.19
C SER A 13 8.97 -28.67 -8.13
N GLU A 14 7.76 -29.07 -8.51
CA GLU A 14 6.59 -28.20 -8.51
C GLU A 14 6.17 -27.84 -7.08
N ARG A 15 6.25 -28.81 -6.14
CA ARG A 15 6.03 -28.53 -4.72
C ARG A 15 7.04 -27.53 -4.18
N ALA A 16 8.33 -27.69 -4.50
CA ALA A 16 9.37 -26.78 -4.08
C ALA A 16 9.13 -25.35 -4.60
N LEU A 17 8.66 -25.21 -5.84
CA LEU A 17 8.31 -23.91 -6.43
C LEU A 17 7.15 -23.25 -5.67
N VAL A 18 6.09 -24.01 -5.38
CA VAL A 18 4.93 -23.53 -4.61
C VAL A 18 5.35 -23.04 -3.22
N PHE A 19 6.16 -23.81 -2.50
CA PHE A 19 6.64 -23.41 -1.18
C PHE A 19 7.53 -22.16 -1.24
N ASN A 20 8.40 -22.05 -2.24
CA ASN A 20 9.24 -20.87 -2.42
C ASN A 20 8.39 -19.61 -2.71
N ALA A 21 7.35 -19.72 -3.53
CA ALA A 21 6.43 -18.62 -3.80
C ALA A 21 5.69 -18.15 -2.54
N LEU A 22 5.16 -19.10 -1.76
CA LEU A 22 4.49 -18.80 -0.49
C LEU A 22 5.44 -18.18 0.54
N ASP A 23 6.67 -18.68 0.63
CA ASP A 23 7.70 -18.14 1.52
C ASP A 23 8.10 -16.71 1.11
N THR A 24 8.27 -16.46 -0.19
CA THR A 24 8.54 -15.12 -0.73
C THR A 24 7.43 -14.13 -0.38
N LEU A 25 6.16 -14.55 -0.53
CA LEU A 25 5.00 -13.73 -0.22
C LEU A 25 4.91 -13.42 1.29
N LEU A 26 5.13 -14.43 2.14
CA LEU A 26 5.14 -14.28 3.58
C LEU A 26 6.27 -13.34 4.03
N ASN A 27 7.48 -13.55 3.53
CA ASN A 27 8.65 -12.73 3.83
C ASN A 27 8.44 -11.27 3.38
N SER A 28 7.87 -11.05 2.20
CA SER A 28 7.54 -9.70 1.71
C SER A 28 6.50 -9.00 2.59
N THR A 29 5.48 -9.73 3.05
CA THR A 29 4.46 -9.19 3.97
C THR A 29 5.04 -8.86 5.34
N ILE A 30 5.93 -9.71 5.86
CA ILE A 30 6.64 -9.46 7.12
C ILE A 30 7.52 -8.22 6.99
N LEU A 31 8.27 -8.09 5.89
CA LEU A 31 9.07 -6.90 5.61
C LEU A 31 8.19 -5.64 5.57
N LEU A 32 7.05 -5.69 4.88
CA LEU A 32 6.08 -4.58 4.83
C LEU A 32 5.59 -4.21 6.24
N ALA A 33 5.31 -5.19 7.11
CA ALA A 33 4.90 -4.95 8.49
C ALA A 33 6.00 -4.26 9.30
N PHE A 34 7.27 -4.65 9.12
CA PHE A 34 8.40 -3.97 9.75
C PHE A 34 8.55 -2.53 9.27
N LEU A 35 8.44 -2.28 7.96
CA LEU A 35 8.47 -0.94 7.40
C LEU A 35 7.34 -0.07 7.96
N HIS A 36 6.13 -0.62 8.05
CA HIS A 36 5.00 0.08 8.65
C HIS A 36 5.25 0.38 10.14
N GLY A 37 5.81 -0.56 10.89
CA GLY A 37 6.24 -0.37 12.28
C GLY A 37 7.24 0.79 12.43
N MET A 38 8.29 0.83 11.59
CA MET A 38 9.24 1.96 11.58
C MET A 38 8.55 3.29 11.27
N TYR A 39 7.62 3.30 10.30
CA TYR A 39 6.85 4.50 9.96
C TYR A 39 6.02 5.00 11.15
N THR A 40 5.38 4.09 11.92
CA THR A 40 4.66 4.46 13.15
C THR A 40 5.59 5.10 14.19
N CYS A 41 6.79 4.56 14.41
CA CYS A 41 7.76 5.10 15.36
C CYS A 41 8.21 6.52 14.98
N ILE A 42 8.47 6.75 13.69
CA ILE A 42 8.83 8.07 13.17
C ILE A 42 7.68 9.06 13.36
N LEU A 43 6.44 8.63 13.09
CA LEU A 43 5.24 9.46 13.26
C LEU A 43 5.06 9.89 14.73
N VAL A 44 5.22 8.95 15.67
CA VAL A 44 5.16 9.23 17.11
C VAL A 44 6.24 10.23 17.53
N GLY A 45 7.49 10.05 17.08
CA GLY A 45 8.57 10.99 17.34
C GLY A 45 8.28 12.38 16.76
N THR A 46 7.72 12.43 15.54
CA THR A 46 7.34 13.68 14.87
C THR A 46 6.25 14.41 15.65
N PHE A 47 5.20 13.72 16.09
CA PHE A 47 4.16 14.32 16.92
C PHE A 47 4.70 14.76 18.27
N TRP A 48 5.58 13.98 18.90
CA TRP A 48 6.22 14.37 20.15
C TRP A 48 6.93 15.71 20.00
N ILE A 49 7.76 15.88 18.97
CA ILE A 49 8.47 17.14 18.69
C ILE A 49 7.48 18.28 18.43
N ILE A 50 6.44 18.02 17.63
CA ILE A 50 5.42 19.03 17.31
C ILE A 50 4.70 19.48 18.58
N PHE A 51 4.23 18.56 19.43
CA PHE A 51 3.45 18.91 20.62
C PHE A 51 4.30 19.43 21.78
N ALA A 52 5.56 18.99 21.90
CA ALA A 52 6.50 19.52 22.90
C ALA A 52 6.89 20.98 22.63
N GLY A 53 6.78 21.44 21.38
CA GLY A 53 7.01 22.84 21.02
C GLY A 53 5.90 23.77 21.53
N GLN A 54 6.23 24.67 22.46
CA GLN A 54 5.33 25.69 23.05
C GLN A 54 4.87 26.80 22.07
N ARG A 55 4.93 26.57 20.75
CA ARG A 55 4.50 27.56 19.75
C ARG A 55 2.99 27.46 19.53
N PRO A 56 2.25 28.58 19.45
CA PRO A 56 0.84 28.55 19.09
C PRO A 56 0.64 27.93 17.71
N THR A 57 -0.36 27.06 17.58
CA THR A 57 -0.70 26.37 16.33
C THR A 57 -1.45 27.31 15.38
N ASN A 58 -0.75 27.80 14.36
CA ASN A 58 -1.34 28.54 13.25
C ASN A 58 -2.10 27.61 12.28
N ALA A 59 -2.94 28.18 11.40
CA ALA A 59 -3.77 27.42 10.46
C ALA A 59 -2.94 26.49 9.55
N GLY A 60 -1.77 26.94 9.08
CA GLY A 60 -0.87 26.13 8.25
C GLY A 60 -0.32 24.89 8.98
N ARG A 61 0.05 25.02 10.26
CA ARG A 61 0.51 23.89 11.08
C ARG A 61 -0.61 22.89 11.34
N ARG A 62 -1.85 23.34 11.56
CA ARG A 62 -3.01 22.44 11.71
C ARG A 62 -3.25 21.64 10.43
N MET A 63 -3.18 22.28 9.27
CA MET A 63 -3.31 21.61 7.97
C MET A 63 -2.19 20.58 7.73
N MET A 64 -0.95 20.92 8.06
CA MET A 64 0.19 20.00 7.96
C MET A 64 0.00 18.76 8.86
N ILE A 65 -0.41 18.95 10.12
CA ILE A 65 -0.70 17.84 11.03
C ILE A 65 -1.83 16.97 10.47
N ALA A 66 -2.90 17.58 9.96
CA ALA A 66 -4.01 16.87 9.35
C ALA A 66 -3.57 16.04 8.13
N LEU A 67 -2.70 16.58 7.27
CA LEU A 67 -2.12 15.85 6.13
C LEU A 67 -1.26 14.66 6.58
N ILE A 68 -0.40 14.85 7.58
CA ILE A 68 0.43 13.77 8.14
C ILE A 68 -0.45 12.64 8.69
N ILE A 69 -1.50 12.99 9.44
CA ILE A 69 -2.46 12.02 9.98
C ILE A 69 -3.21 11.32 8.84
N ALA A 70 -3.68 12.07 7.84
CA ALA A 70 -4.42 11.50 6.71
C ALA A 70 -3.56 10.50 5.94
N ILE A 71 -2.33 10.87 5.56
CA ILE A 71 -1.38 9.97 4.87
C ILE A 71 -1.17 8.71 5.69
N TYR A 72 -0.91 8.86 7.00
CA TYR A 72 -0.72 7.71 7.89
C TYR A 72 -1.93 6.77 7.92
N LEU A 73 -3.14 7.32 8.03
CA LEU A 73 -4.38 6.54 8.04
C LEU A 73 -4.56 5.78 6.72
N PHE A 74 -4.35 6.41 5.58
CA PHE A 74 -4.46 5.74 4.27
C PHE A 74 -3.43 4.61 4.13
N THR A 75 -2.17 4.85 4.49
CA THR A 75 -1.13 3.81 4.48
C THR A 75 -1.46 2.65 5.43
N THR A 76 -2.00 2.96 6.62
CA THR A 76 -2.42 1.94 7.60
C THR A 76 -3.59 1.10 7.08
N ILE A 77 -4.57 1.73 6.42
CA ILE A 77 -5.68 1.04 5.78
C ILE A 77 -5.15 0.10 4.68
N SER A 78 -4.28 0.57 3.79
CA SER A 78 -3.65 -0.30 2.78
C SER A 78 -2.97 -1.51 3.41
N PHE A 79 -2.14 -1.28 4.44
CA PHE A 79 -1.44 -2.35 5.15
C PHE A 79 -2.41 -3.35 5.81
N ALA A 80 -3.47 -2.84 6.45
CA ALA A 80 -4.48 -3.68 7.08
C ALA A 80 -5.23 -4.55 6.06
N MET A 81 -5.49 -4.03 4.85
CA MET A 81 -6.11 -4.81 3.76
C MET A 81 -5.18 -5.94 3.30
N VAL A 82 -3.89 -5.66 3.05
CA VAL A 82 -2.87 -6.68 2.69
C VAL A 82 -2.85 -7.78 3.75
N TRP A 83 -2.73 -7.37 5.01
CA TRP A 83 -2.66 -8.28 6.15
C TRP A 83 -3.94 -9.12 6.30
N PHE A 84 -5.11 -8.51 6.13
CA PHE A 84 -6.39 -9.19 6.24
C PHE A 84 -6.59 -10.22 5.12
N THR A 85 -6.27 -9.87 3.87
CA THR A 85 -6.29 -10.84 2.77
C THR A 85 -5.31 -11.97 3.02
N GLN A 86 -4.13 -11.65 3.58
CA GLN A 86 -3.11 -12.65 3.86
C GLN A 86 -3.59 -13.67 4.89
N ARG A 87 -4.15 -13.15 5.98
CA ARG A 87 -4.69 -13.92 7.09
C ARG A 87 -5.90 -14.76 6.66
N ASN A 88 -6.83 -14.18 5.90
CA ASN A 88 -8.02 -14.91 5.46
C ASN A 88 -7.71 -16.02 4.46
N ALA A 89 -6.77 -15.80 3.53
CA ALA A 89 -6.33 -16.87 2.63
C ALA A 89 -5.73 -18.04 3.43
N SER A 90 -4.90 -17.73 4.44
CA SER A 90 -4.27 -18.73 5.30
C SER A 90 -5.25 -19.46 6.22
N ILE A 91 -6.29 -18.79 6.75
CA ILE A 91 -7.25 -19.40 7.68
C ILE A 91 -8.36 -20.16 6.95
N THR A 92 -8.92 -19.59 5.88
CA THR A 92 -10.08 -20.16 5.18
C THR A 92 -9.66 -21.27 4.19
N HIS A 93 -8.47 -21.18 3.60
CA HIS A 93 -7.96 -22.12 2.60
C HIS A 93 -6.67 -22.83 3.07
N GLY A 94 -6.44 -22.85 4.39
CA GLY A 94 -5.28 -23.49 5.03
C GLY A 94 -5.33 -25.02 5.08
N GLU A 95 -6.36 -25.65 4.51
CA GLU A 95 -6.46 -27.12 4.44
C GLU A 95 -5.32 -27.74 3.62
N THR A 96 -4.76 -27.03 2.64
CA THR A 96 -3.54 -27.46 1.93
C THR A 96 -2.71 -26.27 1.46
N PHE A 97 -1.38 -26.43 1.43
CA PHE A 97 -0.46 -25.45 0.83
C PHE A 97 -0.86 -25.07 -0.61
N TRP A 98 -1.44 -26.02 -1.35
CA TRP A 98 -1.89 -25.84 -2.73
C TRP A 98 -3.13 -24.95 -2.87
N THR A 99 -4.11 -25.05 -1.95
CA THR A 99 -5.31 -24.19 -1.98
C THR A 99 -4.97 -22.76 -1.56
N THR A 100 -4.05 -22.60 -0.60
CA THR A 100 -3.48 -21.28 -0.26
C THR A 100 -2.75 -20.69 -1.47
N PHE A 101 -1.85 -21.46 -2.11
CA PHE A 101 -1.14 -21.03 -3.31
C PHE A 101 -2.08 -20.67 -4.47
N LEU A 102 -3.11 -21.46 -4.74
CA LEU A 102 -4.09 -21.15 -5.77
C LEU A 102 -4.81 -19.85 -5.47
N VAL A 103 -5.27 -19.60 -4.23
CA VAL A 103 -5.93 -18.34 -3.90
C VAL A 103 -5.00 -17.14 -4.08
N TYR A 104 -3.69 -17.27 -3.81
CA TYR A 104 -2.74 -16.19 -4.05
C TYR A 104 -2.37 -16.02 -5.51
N VAL A 105 -2.01 -17.09 -6.21
CA VAL A 105 -1.60 -17.02 -7.62
C VAL A 105 -2.80 -16.78 -8.54
N SER A 106 -4.01 -17.20 -8.18
CA SER A 106 -5.25 -16.81 -8.87
C SER A 106 -5.75 -15.44 -8.42
N ALA A 107 -5.33 -14.90 -7.27
CA ALA A 107 -5.56 -13.50 -6.92
C ALA A 107 -4.55 -12.56 -7.59
N ASP A 108 -3.30 -13.02 -7.77
CA ASP A 108 -2.29 -12.42 -8.66
C ASP A 108 -2.66 -12.65 -10.13
N GLY A 109 -3.50 -13.66 -10.41
CA GLY A 109 -4.39 -13.75 -11.56
C GLY A 109 -5.60 -12.81 -11.41
N ILE A 110 -5.30 -11.57 -11.02
CA ILE A 110 -6.14 -10.36 -10.97
C ILE A 110 -7.65 -10.66 -11.06
N THR A 111 -8.28 -10.94 -9.93
CA THR A 111 -9.68 -10.55 -9.84
C THR A 111 -9.71 -9.01 -9.77
N PRO A 112 -10.43 -8.32 -10.67
CA PRO A 112 -10.39 -6.85 -10.76
C PRO A 112 -10.80 -6.19 -9.43
N THR A 113 -11.57 -6.89 -8.59
CA THR A 113 -11.97 -6.45 -7.26
C THR A 113 -10.81 -6.36 -6.26
N MET A 114 -9.87 -7.31 -6.23
CA MET A 114 -8.73 -7.27 -5.29
C MET A 114 -7.67 -6.25 -5.70
N SER A 115 -7.44 -6.06 -7.00
CA SER A 115 -6.52 -5.04 -7.51
C SER A 115 -7.03 -3.61 -7.22
N LEU A 116 -8.33 -3.36 -7.41
CA LEU A 116 -8.94 -2.07 -7.04
C LEU A 116 -8.88 -1.81 -5.52
N VAL A 117 -9.13 -2.84 -4.71
CA VAL A 117 -9.12 -2.72 -3.24
C VAL A 117 -7.73 -2.41 -2.69
N HIS A 118 -6.66 -2.91 -3.30
CA HIS A 118 -5.28 -2.58 -2.93
C HIS A 118 -4.78 -1.28 -3.57
N GLY A 119 -5.14 -1.02 -4.83
CA GLY A 119 -4.66 0.12 -5.61
C GLY A 119 -5.21 1.45 -5.13
N ILE A 120 -6.47 1.51 -4.69
CA ILE A 120 -7.13 2.76 -4.27
C ILE A 120 -6.46 3.40 -3.04
N PRO A 121 -6.31 2.72 -1.88
CA PRO A 121 -5.71 3.35 -0.71
C PRO A 121 -4.21 3.62 -0.89
N THR A 122 -3.51 2.80 -1.67
CA THR A 122 -2.11 3.06 -2.05
C THR A 122 -2.00 4.29 -2.94
N GLY A 123 -2.88 4.43 -3.94
CA GLY A 123 -2.94 5.60 -4.82
C GLY A 123 -3.29 6.89 -4.07
N MET A 124 -4.26 6.85 -3.15
CA MET A 124 -4.61 8.02 -2.33
C MET A 124 -3.45 8.46 -1.43
N ALA A 125 -2.72 7.51 -0.84
CA ALA A 125 -1.53 7.83 -0.05
C ALA A 125 -0.45 8.50 -0.89
N THR A 126 -0.19 8.02 -2.11
CA THR A 126 0.78 8.64 -3.04
C THR A 126 0.33 10.04 -3.46
N MET A 127 -0.94 10.21 -3.86
CA MET A 127 -1.48 11.52 -4.24
C MET A 127 -1.39 12.54 -3.10
N LEU A 128 -1.66 12.11 -1.86
CA LEU A 128 -1.53 12.96 -0.67
C LEU A 128 -0.07 13.27 -0.35
N ALA A 129 0.84 12.31 -0.52
CA ALA A 129 2.27 12.51 -0.35
C ALA A 129 2.78 13.56 -1.34
N ASP A 130 2.42 13.45 -2.62
CA ASP A 130 2.80 14.40 -3.66
C ASP A 130 2.20 15.79 -3.42
N SER A 131 0.92 15.83 -3.03
CA SER A 131 0.25 17.07 -2.63
C SER A 131 0.95 17.73 -1.43
N SER A 132 1.45 16.94 -0.48
CA SER A 132 2.20 17.44 0.68
C SER A 132 3.58 17.97 0.28
N MET A 133 4.27 17.32 -0.67
CA MET A 133 5.53 17.82 -1.24
C MET A 133 5.31 19.14 -1.98
N ILE A 134 4.27 19.22 -2.81
CA ILE A 134 3.88 20.46 -3.52
C ILE A 134 3.65 21.59 -2.52
N TRP A 135 2.89 21.31 -1.46
CA TRP A 135 2.60 22.27 -0.40
C TRP A 135 3.88 22.72 0.33
N CYS A 136 4.75 21.80 0.72
CA CYS A 136 6.02 22.11 1.38
C CYS A 136 6.92 22.98 0.47
N CYS A 137 7.04 22.65 -0.81
CA CYS A 137 7.78 23.45 -1.79
C CYS A 137 7.20 24.87 -1.91
N TRP A 138 5.87 25.00 -1.91
CA TRP A 138 5.19 26.30 -1.96
C TRP A 138 5.42 27.16 -0.72
N VAL A 139 5.37 26.55 0.47
CA VAL A 139 5.60 27.24 1.75
C VAL A 139 7.06 27.69 1.88
N ILE A 140 8.03 26.84 1.50
CA ILE A 140 9.46 27.15 1.64
C ILE A 140 9.89 28.26 0.66
N TRP A 141 9.35 28.29 -0.56
CA TRP A 141 9.73 29.29 -1.58
C TRP A 141 8.84 30.54 -1.60
N GLY A 142 8.10 30.80 -0.52
CA GLY A 142 7.36 32.05 -0.34
C GLY A 142 6.29 32.26 -1.41
N ARG A 143 5.49 31.22 -1.72
CA ARG A 143 4.31 31.31 -2.60
C ARG A 143 4.58 31.42 -4.11
N ARG A 144 5.80 31.14 -4.58
CA ARG A 144 6.15 31.19 -6.02
C ARG A 144 5.62 29.97 -6.80
N TRP A 145 4.83 30.20 -7.84
CA TRP A 145 4.09 29.18 -8.61
C TRP A 145 4.93 28.28 -9.52
N ILE A 146 6.11 28.74 -9.98
CA ILE A 146 6.91 28.02 -10.99
C ILE A 146 7.42 26.66 -10.48
N ILE A 147 7.67 26.53 -9.18
CA ILE A 147 8.20 25.30 -8.56
C ILE A 147 7.10 24.29 -8.30
N VAL A 148 5.88 24.78 -8.08
CA VAL A 148 4.69 23.99 -7.85
C VAL A 148 4.23 23.30 -9.14
N LEU A 149 4.58 23.84 -10.31
CA LEU A 149 4.23 23.23 -11.60
C LEU A 149 4.91 21.88 -11.84
N ILE A 150 6.16 21.70 -11.39
CA ILE A 150 6.92 20.47 -11.66
C ILE A 150 6.28 19.24 -10.97
N PRO A 151 5.98 19.26 -9.66
CA PRO A 151 5.36 18.10 -9.03
C PRO A 151 3.88 17.94 -9.43
N ILE A 152 3.17 19.00 -9.83
CA ILE A 152 1.83 18.87 -10.44
C ILE A 152 1.90 18.05 -11.73
N LEU A 153 2.85 18.34 -12.62
CA LEU A 153 3.03 17.56 -13.85
C LEU A 153 3.37 16.09 -13.53
N CYS A 154 4.17 15.83 -12.50
CA CYS A 154 4.44 14.46 -12.03
C CYS A 154 3.18 13.74 -11.52
N THR A 155 2.33 14.39 -10.73
CA THR A 155 1.06 13.77 -10.27
C THR A 155 0.11 13.44 -11.41
N ILE A 156 0.04 14.30 -12.43
CA ILE A 156 -0.76 14.04 -13.62
C ILE A 156 -0.18 12.84 -14.39
N ALA A 157 1.15 12.78 -14.52
CA ALA A 157 1.82 11.65 -15.16
C ALA A 157 1.56 10.33 -14.43
N GLU A 158 1.64 10.28 -13.10
CA GLU A 158 1.33 9.07 -12.32
C GLU A 158 -0.11 8.59 -12.57
N GLY A 159 -1.08 9.52 -12.58
CA GLY A 159 -2.47 9.20 -12.89
C GLY A 159 -2.64 8.61 -14.29
N VAL A 160 -1.93 9.15 -15.28
CA VAL A 160 -1.93 8.65 -16.66
C VAL A 160 -1.30 7.26 -16.74
N PHE A 161 -0.17 7.01 -16.06
CA PHE A 161 0.48 5.70 -16.06
C PHE A 161 -0.40 4.61 -15.44
N LYS A 162 -1.05 4.89 -14.31
CA LYS A 162 -2.01 3.93 -13.70
C LYS A 162 -3.21 3.66 -14.60
N LEU A 163 -3.69 4.67 -15.32
CA LEU A 163 -4.80 4.52 -16.26
C LEU A 163 -4.40 3.67 -17.49
N LEU A 164 -3.16 3.82 -17.95
CA LEU A 164 -2.58 2.99 -19.02
C LEU A 164 -2.39 1.54 -18.57
N GLU A 165 -1.91 1.31 -17.35
CA GLU A 165 -1.77 -0.03 -16.77
C GLU A 165 -3.11 -0.76 -16.71
N LEU A 166 -4.16 -0.09 -16.20
CA LEU A 166 -5.51 -0.63 -16.21
C LEU A 166 -6.07 -0.87 -17.63
N TYR A 167 -5.73 -0.01 -18.59
CA TYR A 167 -6.16 -0.19 -19.98
C TYR A 167 -5.49 -1.43 -20.61
N TYR A 168 -4.18 -1.62 -20.38
CA TYR A 168 -3.44 -2.76 -20.89
C TYR A 168 -3.82 -4.09 -20.22
N GLU A 169 -4.19 -4.10 -18.93
CA GLU A 169 -4.71 -5.30 -18.27
C GLU A 169 -6.07 -5.77 -18.81
N ASN A 170 -6.85 -4.88 -19.43
CA ASN A 170 -8.20 -5.16 -19.93
C ASN A 170 -8.26 -5.46 -21.45
N VAL A 171 -7.12 -5.49 -22.16
CA VAL A 171 -7.00 -5.80 -23.60
C VAL A 171 -6.29 -7.12 -23.79
#